data_AF-A0A9D5WBD0-F1
#
_entry.id   AF-A0A9D5WBD0-F1
#
_cell.length_a   1.000
_cell.length_b   1.000
_cell.length_c   1.000
_cell.angle_alpha   90.00
_cell.angle_beta   90.00
_cell.angle_gamma   90.00
#
_symmetry.space_group_name_H-M   'P 1'
#
loop_
_entity.id
_entity.type
_entity.pdbx_description
1 polymer ?
#
loop_
_entity_poly.entity_id
_entity_poly.type
_entity_poly.pdbx_seq_one_letter_code
_entity_poly.pdbx_strand_id
1 'polypeptide(L)'
;MVKTENPLYQLVGEFSNIAHTKTDLFREIADYSPEFKVRLKSARKEGVESLREIENEIPSIEKAEAGVVVDLFLSYRAVGAYKNMIALVDKMSKPLASELMIQEQLGFALNRDGKSEEAEAVLLTQINKRGPSSETCGILGRVYKDRWEAEIKKGQEIAAADYLNKAVETYLKGFESDWRDAYPGVNAVTLMELQTPPDPRREQLIPVVHYAVERRIVTGKPDYWDYATLLELNVLAKEKENSLKSLTKALTLVREPWEPETTARNLRLIREARESRREALLAWDIEIEEELLKKAGK
;
A
#
# COMPACT_ATOMS: atom_id res chain seq x y z
N MET A 1 -29.85 -25.30 -8.35
CA MET A 1 -28.81 -24.25 -8.33
C MET A 1 -29.10 -23.35 -7.16
N VAL A 2 -28.35 -23.49 -6.07
CA VAL A 2 -28.47 -22.63 -4.89
C VAL A 2 -27.77 -21.31 -5.25
N LYS A 3 -28.52 -20.21 -5.31
CA LYS A 3 -27.95 -18.86 -5.30
C LYS A 3 -27.24 -18.70 -3.95
N THR A 4 -25.92 -18.61 -3.95
CA THR A 4 -25.15 -18.22 -2.77
C THR A 4 -25.36 -16.72 -2.52
N GLU A 5 -26.26 -16.39 -1.61
CA GLU A 5 -26.61 -15.03 -1.15
C GLU A 5 -25.54 -14.42 -0.24
N ASN A 6 -24.27 -14.42 -0.66
CA ASN A 6 -23.22 -13.72 0.06
C ASN A 6 -22.41 -12.83 -0.90
N PRO A 7 -22.59 -11.49 -0.84
CA PRO A 7 -21.83 -10.53 -1.64
C PRO A 7 -20.31 -10.66 -1.45
N LEU A 8 -19.85 -11.19 -0.31
CA LEU A 8 -18.42 -11.43 -0.05
C LEU A 8 -17.85 -12.59 -0.89
N TYR A 9 -18.68 -13.55 -1.34
CA TYR A 9 -18.22 -14.63 -2.22
C TYR A 9 -18.03 -14.16 -3.67
N GLN A 10 -18.68 -13.07 -4.09
CA GLN A 10 -18.47 -12.48 -5.42
C GLN A 10 -17.13 -11.75 -5.57
N LEU A 11 -16.45 -11.45 -4.46
CA LEU A 11 -15.07 -10.91 -4.45
C LEU A 11 -13.98 -11.93 -4.80
N VAL A 12 -14.34 -13.20 -4.98
CA VAL A 12 -13.40 -14.30 -5.30
C VAL A 12 -13.45 -14.68 -6.79
N GLY A 13 -14.36 -14.09 -7.57
CA GLY A 13 -14.56 -14.40 -8.99
C GLY A 13 -13.67 -13.58 -9.91
N GLU A 14 -12.58 -14.21 -10.37
CA GLU A 14 -11.88 -14.00 -11.65
C GLU A 14 -11.92 -12.57 -12.23
N PHE A 15 -10.86 -11.79 -12.01
CA PHE A 15 -10.19 -10.84 -12.92
C PHE A 15 -9.39 -9.79 -12.10
N SER A 16 -8.06 -9.85 -12.21
CA SER A 16 -7.00 -9.13 -11.46
C SER A 16 -6.81 -9.53 -9.97
N ASN A 17 -5.89 -10.47 -9.72
CA ASN A 17 -5.59 -11.06 -8.42
C ASN A 17 -4.65 -10.22 -7.51
N ILE A 18 -4.47 -8.93 -7.78
CA ILE A 18 -3.61 -8.07 -6.94
C ILE A 18 -4.44 -7.58 -5.76
N ALA A 19 -3.95 -7.75 -4.53
CA ALA A 19 -4.81 -7.60 -3.35
C ALA A 19 -5.30 -6.16 -3.12
N HIS A 20 -4.54 -5.14 -3.53
CA HIS A 20 -4.95 -3.73 -3.48
C HIS A 20 -6.13 -3.38 -4.42
N THR A 21 -6.39 -4.14 -5.50
CA THR A 21 -7.55 -3.87 -6.38
C THR A 21 -8.87 -4.38 -5.80
N LYS A 22 -8.83 -5.24 -4.77
CA LYS A 22 -10.03 -5.87 -4.20
C LYS A 22 -10.97 -4.89 -3.49
N THR A 23 -10.44 -3.87 -2.81
CA THR A 23 -11.28 -2.90 -2.09
C THR A 23 -12.02 -1.96 -3.02
N ASP A 24 -11.40 -1.57 -4.14
CA ASP A 24 -12.04 -0.71 -5.13
C ASP A 24 -13.05 -1.52 -5.95
N LEU A 25 -12.71 -2.76 -6.32
CA LEU A 25 -13.62 -3.68 -6.98
C LEU A 25 -14.88 -3.94 -6.15
N PHE A 26 -14.76 -4.11 -4.82
CA PHE A 26 -15.92 -4.30 -3.94
C PHE A 26 -17.00 -3.24 -4.15
N ARG A 27 -16.62 -1.96 -4.23
CA ARG A 27 -17.59 -0.87 -4.38
C ARG A 27 -18.35 -0.93 -5.70
N GLU A 28 -17.68 -1.41 -6.74
CA GLU A 28 -18.27 -1.55 -8.07
C GLU A 28 -19.25 -2.72 -8.12
N ILE A 29 -18.89 -3.86 -7.50
CA ILE A 29 -19.62 -5.12 -7.67
C ILE A 29 -20.62 -5.45 -6.54
N ALA A 30 -20.47 -4.88 -5.34
CA ALA A 30 -21.27 -5.28 -4.18
C ALA A 30 -22.75 -4.96 -4.39
N ASP A 31 -23.62 -5.95 -4.36
CA ASP A 31 -25.07 -5.75 -4.50
C ASP A 31 -25.67 -5.32 -3.15
N TYR A 32 -25.90 -4.01 -2.99
CA TYR A 32 -26.55 -3.39 -1.82
C TYR A 32 -27.22 -2.07 -2.25
N SER A 33 -28.10 -1.50 -1.39
CA SER A 33 -28.93 -0.31 -1.69
C SER A 33 -28.23 0.74 -2.59
N PRO A 34 -28.72 0.94 -3.84
CA PRO A 34 -28.18 1.94 -4.75
C PRO A 34 -28.20 3.36 -4.18
N GLU A 35 -29.21 3.67 -3.37
CA GLU A 35 -29.34 4.96 -2.69
C GLU A 35 -28.18 5.18 -1.71
N PHE A 36 -27.84 4.18 -0.89
CA PHE A 36 -26.69 4.26 0.02
C PHE A 36 -25.37 4.42 -0.73
N LYS A 37 -25.16 3.70 -1.85
CA LYS A 37 -23.97 3.87 -2.70
C LYS A 37 -23.80 5.31 -3.16
N VAL A 38 -24.88 5.94 -3.65
CA VAL A 38 -24.86 7.32 -4.14
C VAL A 38 -24.57 8.28 -2.99
N ARG A 39 -25.21 8.09 -1.83
CA ARG A 39 -24.99 8.93 -0.64
C ARG A 39 -23.54 8.86 -0.15
N LEU A 40 -22.99 7.66 0.02
CA LEU A 40 -21.58 7.49 0.42
C LEU A 40 -20.62 8.10 -0.60
N LYS A 41 -20.91 7.97 -1.90
CA LYS A 41 -20.12 8.61 -2.96
C LYS A 41 -20.14 10.14 -2.88
N SER A 42 -21.28 10.76 -2.55
CA SER A 42 -21.37 12.21 -2.33
C SER A 42 -20.61 12.62 -1.08
N ALA A 43 -20.87 11.93 0.05
CA ALA A 43 -20.27 12.24 1.33
C ALA A 43 -18.73 12.17 1.30
N ARG A 44 -18.14 11.25 0.53
CA ARG A 44 -16.67 11.21 0.33
C ARG A 44 -16.08 12.52 -0.23
N LYS A 45 -16.84 13.25 -1.06
CA LYS A 45 -16.39 14.53 -1.63
C LYS A 45 -16.57 15.69 -0.64
N GLU A 46 -17.55 15.58 0.24
CA GLU A 46 -17.89 16.60 1.23
C GLU A 46 -17.03 16.50 2.48
N GLY A 47 -16.63 15.29 2.87
CA GLY A 47 -15.65 15.04 3.93
C GLY A 47 -16.15 14.10 5.02
N VAL A 48 -15.39 14.04 6.11
CA VAL A 48 -15.63 13.07 7.21
C VAL A 48 -16.93 13.32 7.97
N GLU A 49 -17.38 14.56 8.11
CA GLU A 49 -18.62 14.87 8.85
C GLU A 49 -19.86 14.33 8.11
N SER A 50 -19.97 14.51 6.78
CA SER A 50 -21.06 13.91 5.99
C SER A 50 -21.07 12.38 6.10
N LEU A 51 -19.90 11.73 6.21
CA LEU A 51 -19.84 10.29 6.44
C LEU A 51 -20.31 9.89 7.85
N ARG A 52 -20.03 10.71 8.88
CA ARG A 52 -20.53 10.49 10.25
C ARG A 52 -22.04 10.68 10.34
N GLU A 53 -22.61 11.62 9.60
CA GLU A 53 -24.06 11.77 9.49
C GLU A 53 -24.70 10.49 8.95
N ILE A 54 -24.14 9.93 7.86
CA ILE A 54 -24.60 8.64 7.32
C ILE A 54 -24.40 7.52 8.35
N GLU A 55 -23.27 7.45 9.05
CA GLU A 55 -23.06 6.45 10.11
C GLU A 55 -24.13 6.53 11.21
N ASN A 56 -24.47 7.75 11.66
CA ASN A 56 -25.44 8.00 12.73
C ASN A 56 -26.88 7.66 12.34
N GLU A 57 -27.20 7.68 11.04
CA GLU A 57 -28.52 7.27 10.54
C GLU A 57 -28.69 5.75 10.53
N ILE A 58 -27.61 4.97 10.57
CA ILE A 58 -27.68 3.52 10.60
C ILE A 58 -28.07 3.08 12.03
N PRO A 59 -29.28 2.51 12.25
CA PRO A 59 -29.77 2.28 13.62
C PRO A 59 -28.92 1.28 14.42
N SER A 60 -28.27 0.35 13.72
CA SER A 60 -27.34 -0.61 14.31
C SER A 60 -26.35 -1.08 13.26
N ILE A 61 -25.07 -0.72 13.40
CA ILE A 61 -23.99 -1.19 12.52
C ILE A 61 -23.89 -2.72 12.56
N GLU A 62 -24.03 -3.33 13.73
CA GLU A 62 -23.97 -4.79 13.91
C GLU A 62 -25.04 -5.53 13.10
N LYS A 63 -26.24 -4.94 12.95
CA LYS A 63 -27.37 -5.54 12.22
C LYS A 63 -27.54 -5.02 10.80
N ALA A 64 -26.72 -4.06 10.39
CA ALA A 64 -26.79 -3.49 9.05
C ALA A 64 -26.29 -4.48 8.00
N GLU A 65 -26.70 -4.25 6.76
CA GLU A 65 -26.21 -5.03 5.62
C GLU A 65 -24.69 -4.86 5.48
N ALA A 66 -23.96 -5.97 5.35
CA ALA A 66 -22.50 -5.96 5.26
C ALA A 66 -21.99 -5.05 4.12
N GLY A 67 -22.71 -5.01 2.99
CA GLY A 67 -22.44 -4.12 1.86
C GLY A 67 -22.27 -2.64 2.26
N VAL A 68 -23.26 -2.14 3.01
CA VAL A 68 -23.31 -0.75 3.49
C VAL A 68 -22.17 -0.47 4.47
N VAL A 69 -21.95 -1.38 5.43
CA VAL A 69 -20.93 -1.21 6.47
C VAL A 69 -19.52 -1.21 5.88
N VAL A 70 -19.25 -2.10 4.92
CA VAL A 70 -17.96 -2.16 4.23
C VAL A 70 -17.72 -0.92 3.37
N ASP A 71 -18.70 -0.42 2.61
CA ASP A 71 -18.47 0.81 1.83
C ASP A 71 -18.33 2.04 2.74
N LEU A 72 -19.06 2.13 3.86
CA LEU A 72 -18.82 3.17 4.86
C LEU A 72 -17.39 3.09 5.41
N PHE A 73 -16.93 1.90 5.78
CA PHE A 73 -15.56 1.66 6.26
C PHE A 73 -14.50 2.08 5.23
N LEU A 74 -14.65 1.67 3.97
CA LEU A 74 -13.75 2.09 2.91
C LEU A 74 -13.90 3.58 2.59
N SER A 75 -15.07 4.18 2.81
CA SER A 75 -15.30 5.62 2.60
C SER A 75 -14.55 6.45 3.62
N TYR A 76 -14.50 6.03 4.89
CA TYR A 76 -13.60 6.64 5.87
C TYR A 76 -12.13 6.53 5.45
N ARG A 77 -11.71 5.38 4.91
CA ARG A 77 -10.36 5.22 4.35
C ARG A 77 -10.05 6.25 3.26
N ALA A 78 -10.98 6.44 2.33
CA ALA A 78 -10.82 7.32 1.19
C ALA A 78 -10.62 8.80 1.58
N VAL A 79 -11.17 9.22 2.73
CA VAL A 79 -10.99 10.58 3.27
C VAL A 79 -9.94 10.65 4.38
N GLY A 80 -9.17 9.58 4.63
CA GLY A 80 -8.13 9.52 5.66
C GLY A 80 -8.65 9.53 7.10
N ALA A 81 -9.93 9.21 7.33
CA ALA A 81 -10.55 9.18 8.66
C ALA A 81 -10.26 7.86 9.41
N TYR A 82 -8.98 7.58 9.69
CA TYR A 82 -8.53 6.30 10.24
C TYR A 82 -9.10 6.00 11.63
N LYS A 83 -9.28 7.01 12.50
CA LYS A 83 -9.94 6.85 13.80
C LYS A 83 -11.39 6.36 13.66
N ASN A 84 -12.12 6.86 12.66
CA ASN A 84 -13.48 6.42 12.36
C ASN A 84 -13.48 4.99 11.81
N MET A 85 -12.50 4.61 10.97
CA MET A 85 -12.34 3.22 10.55
C MET A 85 -12.16 2.27 11.74
N ILE A 86 -11.24 2.59 12.65
CA ILE A 86 -10.95 1.77 13.83
C ILE A 86 -12.21 1.62 14.69
N ALA A 87 -12.86 2.73 15.03
CA ALA A 87 -14.08 2.73 15.84
C ALA A 87 -15.26 2.00 15.17
N LEU A 88 -15.32 1.99 13.83
CA LEU A 88 -16.38 1.29 13.11
C LEU A 88 -16.22 -0.22 13.22
N VAL A 89 -14.98 -0.77 13.23
CA VAL A 89 -14.76 -2.23 13.38
C VAL A 89 -15.34 -2.74 14.70
N ASP A 90 -15.23 -1.98 15.78
CA ASP A 90 -15.79 -2.35 17.09
C ASP A 90 -17.32 -2.45 17.09
N LYS A 91 -17.97 -1.77 16.14
CA LYS A 91 -19.44 -1.76 15.96
C LYS A 91 -19.94 -2.81 14.97
N MET A 92 -19.04 -3.43 14.18
CA MET A 92 -19.40 -4.44 13.19
C MET A 92 -19.89 -5.74 13.86
N SER A 93 -20.67 -6.52 13.12
CA SER A 93 -20.93 -7.91 13.53
C SER A 93 -19.63 -8.70 13.60
N LYS A 94 -19.53 -9.63 14.57
CA LYS A 94 -18.33 -10.46 14.75
C LYS A 94 -17.89 -11.17 13.46
N PRO A 95 -18.79 -11.77 12.66
CA PRO A 95 -18.39 -12.38 11.40
C PRO A 95 -17.73 -11.38 10.46
N LEU A 96 -18.36 -10.22 10.24
CA LEU A 96 -17.83 -9.18 9.34
C LEU A 96 -16.50 -8.61 9.84
N ALA A 97 -16.41 -8.29 11.13
CA ALA A 97 -15.19 -7.78 11.74
C ALA A 97 -14.01 -8.75 11.56
N SER A 98 -14.27 -10.06 11.56
CA SER A 98 -13.26 -11.11 11.44
C SER A 98 -12.79 -11.40 10.00
N GLU A 99 -13.42 -10.80 9.00
CA GLU A 99 -13.02 -10.95 7.60
C GLU A 99 -11.60 -10.43 7.36
N LEU A 100 -10.83 -11.15 6.54
CA LEU A 100 -9.41 -10.86 6.33
C LEU A 100 -9.20 -9.42 5.85
N MET A 101 -9.97 -8.98 4.84
CA MET A 101 -9.88 -7.63 4.30
C MET A 101 -10.15 -6.55 5.36
N ILE A 102 -11.11 -6.78 6.27
CA ILE A 102 -11.38 -5.84 7.37
C ILE A 102 -10.21 -5.78 8.34
N GLN A 103 -9.63 -6.93 8.69
CA GLN A 103 -8.48 -7.00 9.59
C GLN A 103 -7.21 -6.39 8.98
N GLU A 104 -6.96 -6.59 7.69
CA GLU A 104 -5.87 -5.94 6.94
C GLU A 104 -6.02 -4.42 6.95
N GLN A 105 -7.21 -3.92 6.60
CA GLN A 105 -7.47 -2.48 6.59
C GLN A 105 -7.53 -1.87 8.01
N LEU A 106 -7.91 -2.64 9.03
CA LEU A 106 -7.77 -2.24 10.43
C LEU A 106 -6.29 -2.08 10.80
N GLY A 107 -5.44 -3.04 10.47
CA GLY A 107 -3.99 -2.95 10.68
C GLY A 107 -3.40 -1.72 9.97
N PHE A 108 -3.81 -1.46 8.73
CA PHE A 108 -3.45 -0.25 8.00
C PHE A 108 -3.90 1.03 8.74
N ALA A 109 -5.17 1.11 9.14
CA ALA A 109 -5.72 2.29 9.83
C ALA A 109 -5.05 2.56 11.18
N LEU A 110 -4.79 1.50 11.97
CA LEU A 110 -4.06 1.58 13.25
C LEU A 110 -2.66 2.17 13.05
N ASN A 111 -1.92 1.69 12.05
CA ASN A 111 -0.60 2.23 11.74
C ASN A 111 -0.65 3.72 11.36
N ARG A 112 -1.65 4.11 10.55
CA ARG A 112 -1.84 5.52 10.16
C ARG A 112 -2.26 6.43 11.33
N ASP A 113 -2.91 5.87 12.35
CA ASP A 113 -3.25 6.57 13.61
C ASP A 113 -2.09 6.57 14.63
N GLY A 114 -0.92 6.00 14.29
CA GLY A 114 0.25 5.93 15.16
C GLY A 114 0.24 4.78 16.16
N LYS A 115 -0.74 3.87 16.08
CA LYS A 115 -0.88 2.69 16.94
C LYS A 115 -0.17 1.47 16.33
N SER A 116 1.12 1.62 16.11
CA SER A 116 1.91 0.67 15.32
C SER A 116 1.96 -0.73 15.95
N GLU A 117 1.99 -0.84 17.28
CA GLU A 117 2.01 -2.08 18.06
C GLU A 117 0.71 -2.86 17.92
N GLU A 118 -0.43 -2.16 17.98
CA GLU A 118 -1.74 -2.78 17.73
C GLU A 118 -1.85 -3.25 16.27
N ALA A 119 -1.36 -2.45 15.31
CA ALA A 119 -1.33 -2.82 13.90
C ALA A 119 -0.53 -4.10 13.66
N GLU A 120 0.68 -4.19 14.21
CA GLU A 120 1.52 -5.39 14.14
C GLU A 120 0.80 -6.62 14.70
N ALA A 121 0.20 -6.52 15.88
CA ALA A 121 -0.50 -7.63 16.51
C ALA A 121 -1.67 -8.17 15.67
N VAL A 122 -2.46 -7.27 15.08
CA VAL A 122 -3.57 -7.62 14.18
C VAL A 122 -3.05 -8.36 12.95
N LEU A 123 -2.01 -7.85 12.31
CA LEU A 123 -1.47 -8.41 11.06
C LEU A 123 -0.75 -9.74 11.29
N LEU A 124 0.05 -9.86 12.36
CA LEU A 124 0.68 -11.12 12.75
C LEU A 124 -0.36 -12.19 13.08
N THR A 125 -1.48 -11.82 13.71
CA THR A 125 -2.59 -12.73 13.95
C THR A 125 -3.14 -13.31 12.65
N GLN A 126 -3.28 -12.50 11.59
CA GLN A 126 -3.74 -12.98 10.28
C GLN A 126 -2.70 -13.90 9.62
N ILE A 127 -1.42 -13.52 9.65
CA ILE A 127 -0.31 -14.34 9.11
C ILE A 127 -0.26 -15.70 9.82
N ASN A 128 -0.41 -15.74 11.14
CA ASN A 128 -0.39 -16.98 11.91
C ASN A 128 -1.60 -17.89 11.61
N LYS A 129 -2.76 -17.31 11.32
CA LYS A 129 -3.99 -18.07 11.04
C LYS A 129 -4.08 -18.59 9.61
N ARG A 130 -3.59 -17.81 8.64
CA ARG A 130 -3.86 -18.04 7.20
C ARG A 130 -2.59 -18.25 6.37
N GLY A 131 -1.42 -18.07 6.97
CA GLY A 131 -0.16 -17.97 6.25
C GLY A 131 0.13 -16.54 5.77
N PRO A 132 1.36 -16.28 5.30
CA PRO A 132 1.70 -15.00 4.69
C PRO A 132 0.91 -14.78 3.39
N SER A 133 0.66 -13.52 3.08
CA SER A 133 0.08 -13.09 1.81
C SER A 133 0.76 -11.79 1.36
N SER A 134 0.71 -11.48 0.07
CA SER A 134 1.27 -10.22 -0.46
C SER A 134 0.72 -9.00 0.29
N GLU A 135 -0.60 -8.92 0.50
CA GLU A 135 -1.25 -7.78 1.16
C GLU A 135 -0.88 -7.68 2.64
N THR A 136 -1.10 -8.77 3.41
CA THR A 136 -0.90 -8.73 4.85
C THR A 136 0.56 -8.43 5.19
N CYS A 137 1.50 -9.05 4.45
CA CYS A 137 2.92 -8.77 4.59
C CYS A 137 3.29 -7.38 4.05
N GLY A 138 2.66 -6.89 2.98
CA GLY A 138 2.87 -5.53 2.47
C GLY A 138 2.50 -4.46 3.50
N ILE A 139 1.36 -4.63 4.19
CA ILE A 139 0.93 -3.73 5.26
C ILE A 139 1.85 -3.85 6.47
N LEU A 140 2.21 -5.07 6.91
CA LEU A 140 3.10 -5.25 8.05
C LEU A 140 4.52 -4.73 7.78
N GLY A 141 5.04 -4.93 6.56
CA GLY A 141 6.30 -4.34 6.12
C GLY A 141 6.27 -2.82 6.20
N ARG A 142 5.11 -2.21 5.87
CA ARG A 142 4.91 -0.76 6.02
C ARG A 142 4.95 -0.30 7.48
N VAL A 143 4.34 -1.06 8.39
CA VAL A 143 4.39 -0.79 9.85
C VAL A 143 5.86 -0.73 10.31
N TYR A 144 6.66 -1.73 9.95
CA TYR A 144 8.07 -1.76 10.33
C TYR A 144 8.88 -0.65 9.65
N LYS A 145 8.61 -0.33 8.38
CA LYS A 145 9.24 0.81 7.68
C LYS A 145 8.94 2.14 8.38
N ASP A 146 7.69 2.39 8.75
CA ASP A 146 7.31 3.63 9.43
C ASP A 146 7.98 3.74 10.83
N ARG A 147 8.14 2.62 11.55
CA ARG A 147 8.91 2.58 12.81
C ARG A 147 10.40 2.82 12.59
N TRP A 148 10.99 2.21 11.56
CA TRP A 148 12.38 2.47 11.17
C TRP A 148 12.61 3.96 10.92
N GLU A 149 11.77 4.60 10.10
CA GLU A 149 11.87 6.05 9.84
C GLU A 149 11.69 6.89 11.10
N ALA A 150 10.80 6.49 12.01
CA ALA A 150 10.60 7.17 13.28
C ALA A 150 11.86 7.10 14.18
N GLU A 151 12.53 5.95 14.24
CA GLU A 151 13.76 5.79 15.02
C GLU A 151 14.95 6.53 14.39
N ILE A 152 15.06 6.54 13.05
CA ILE A 152 16.04 7.39 12.34
C ILE A 152 15.84 8.86 12.69
N LYS A 153 14.60 9.37 12.69
CA LYS A 153 14.30 10.76 13.08
C LYS A 153 14.67 11.10 14.52
N LYS A 154 14.67 10.10 15.41
CA LYS A 154 15.11 10.25 16.81
C LYS A 154 16.63 10.10 16.99
N GLY A 155 17.38 9.79 15.92
CA GLY A 155 18.81 9.49 15.99
C GLY A 155 19.13 8.13 16.62
N GLN A 156 18.16 7.20 16.69
CA GLN A 156 18.32 5.88 17.29
C GLN A 156 18.71 4.82 16.25
N GLU A 157 19.90 4.96 15.65
CA GLU A 157 20.33 4.13 14.51
C GLU A 157 20.34 2.62 14.81
N ILE A 158 20.75 2.22 16.02
CA ILE A 158 20.80 0.79 16.41
C ILE A 158 19.38 0.20 16.47
N ALA A 159 18.42 0.91 17.07
CA ALA A 159 17.03 0.47 17.13
C ALA A 159 16.38 0.48 15.73
N ALA A 160 16.73 1.47 14.91
CA ALA A 160 16.28 1.58 13.54
C ALA A 160 16.71 0.36 12.70
N ALA A 161 17.94 -0.14 12.89
CA ALA A 161 18.46 -1.27 12.11
C ALA A 161 17.60 -2.56 12.24
N ASP A 162 17.09 -2.87 13.43
CA ASP A 162 16.20 -4.03 13.62
C ASP A 162 14.87 -3.86 12.88
N TYR A 163 14.28 -2.67 12.93
CA TYR A 163 13.04 -2.39 12.19
C TYR A 163 13.24 -2.41 10.67
N LEU A 164 14.40 -1.94 10.18
CA LEU A 164 14.74 -2.04 8.76
C LEU A 164 14.80 -3.52 8.33
N ASN A 165 15.47 -4.36 9.11
CA ASN A 165 15.56 -5.80 8.83
C ASN A 165 14.19 -6.47 8.85
N LYS A 166 13.35 -6.17 9.86
CA LYS A 166 11.97 -6.68 9.93
C LYS A 166 11.13 -6.26 8.72
N ALA A 167 11.28 -5.01 8.27
CA ALA A 167 10.59 -4.52 7.08
C ALA A 167 11.04 -5.29 5.83
N VAL A 168 12.36 -5.45 5.62
CA VAL A 168 12.93 -6.22 4.50
C VAL A 168 12.40 -7.64 4.47
N GLU A 169 12.53 -8.39 5.59
CA GLU A 169 12.09 -9.79 5.64
C GLU A 169 10.58 -9.93 5.43
N THR A 170 9.80 -8.99 5.96
CA THR A 170 8.34 -9.04 5.82
C THR A 170 7.92 -8.75 4.39
N TYR A 171 8.48 -7.72 3.75
CA TYR A 171 8.19 -7.41 2.35
C TYR A 171 8.65 -8.53 1.42
N LEU A 172 9.83 -9.12 1.67
CA LEU A 172 10.33 -10.26 0.91
C LEU A 172 9.35 -11.44 1.01
N LYS A 173 8.91 -11.80 2.23
CA LYS A 173 7.93 -12.86 2.44
C LYS A 173 6.59 -12.58 1.74
N GLY A 174 6.17 -11.32 1.70
CA GLY A 174 4.98 -10.88 0.95
C GLY A 174 5.14 -11.10 -0.55
N PHE A 175 6.28 -10.68 -1.11
CA PHE A 175 6.60 -10.87 -2.52
C PHE A 175 6.67 -12.35 -2.88
N GLU A 176 7.33 -13.16 -2.05
CA GLU A 176 7.47 -14.60 -2.25
C GLU A 176 6.12 -15.35 -2.21
N SER A 177 5.11 -14.77 -1.56
CA SER A 177 3.76 -15.32 -1.49
C SER A 177 2.94 -15.10 -2.77
N ASP A 178 3.23 -14.03 -3.55
CA ASP A 178 2.68 -13.81 -4.89
C ASP A 178 3.60 -12.92 -5.74
N TRP A 179 4.42 -13.55 -6.59
CA TRP A 179 5.46 -12.86 -7.35
C TRP A 179 4.90 -11.94 -8.44
N ARG A 180 3.59 -12.00 -8.71
CA ARG A 180 2.92 -11.12 -9.68
C ARG A 180 2.65 -9.74 -9.09
N ASP A 181 2.63 -9.63 -7.76
CA ASP A 181 2.46 -8.36 -7.07
C ASP A 181 3.82 -7.74 -6.80
N ALA A 182 4.18 -6.73 -7.59
CA ALA A 182 5.46 -6.06 -7.47
C ALA A 182 5.56 -5.15 -6.23
N TYR A 183 4.45 -4.82 -5.57
CA TYR A 183 4.46 -3.84 -4.47
C TYR A 183 5.35 -4.25 -3.29
N PRO A 184 5.24 -5.48 -2.72
CA PRO A 184 6.18 -5.89 -1.69
C PRO A 184 7.60 -6.05 -2.22
N GLY A 185 7.74 -6.52 -3.47
CA GLY A 185 9.03 -6.75 -4.12
C GLY A 185 9.87 -5.48 -4.22
N VAL A 186 9.31 -4.38 -4.75
CA VAL A 186 10.04 -3.10 -4.87
C VAL A 186 10.42 -2.54 -3.50
N ASN A 187 9.51 -2.61 -2.51
CA ASN A 187 9.82 -2.15 -1.16
C ASN A 187 10.92 -2.99 -0.51
N ALA A 188 10.94 -4.31 -0.72
CA ALA A 188 12.00 -5.18 -0.22
C ALA A 188 13.36 -4.76 -0.78
N VAL A 189 13.50 -4.69 -2.12
CA VAL A 189 14.80 -4.38 -2.75
C VAL A 189 15.27 -2.95 -2.48
N THR A 190 14.35 -2.00 -2.33
CA THR A 190 14.68 -0.63 -1.92
C THR A 190 15.22 -0.62 -0.50
N LEU A 191 14.54 -1.25 0.46
CA LEU A 191 15.02 -1.28 1.85
C LEU A 191 16.31 -2.08 2.02
N MET A 192 16.50 -3.14 1.22
CA MET A 192 17.77 -3.86 1.10
C MET A 192 18.93 -2.97 0.64
N GLU A 193 18.69 -2.04 -0.28
CA GLU A 193 19.68 -1.04 -0.71
C GLU A 193 20.03 -0.03 0.39
N LEU A 194 19.10 0.24 1.33
CA LEU A 194 19.33 1.18 2.44
C LEU A 194 20.16 0.58 3.58
N GLN A 195 20.30 -0.74 3.65
CA GLN A 195 21.16 -1.39 4.66
C GLN A 195 22.64 -1.04 4.44
N THR A 196 23.43 -1.16 5.52
CA THR A 196 24.89 -0.96 5.47
C THR A 196 25.61 -2.14 6.14
N PRO A 197 26.27 -3.03 5.36
CA PRO A 197 26.30 -3.05 3.89
C PRO A 197 24.91 -3.39 3.30
N PRO A 198 24.65 -3.00 2.04
CA PRO A 198 23.40 -3.36 1.36
C PRO A 198 23.21 -4.88 1.21
N ASP A 199 21.97 -5.36 1.27
CA ASP A 199 21.66 -6.80 1.16
C ASP A 199 22.05 -7.35 -0.22
N PRO A 200 22.86 -8.41 -0.32
CA PRO A 200 23.22 -8.99 -1.61
C PRO A 200 22.04 -9.64 -2.35
N ARG A 201 20.97 -10.06 -1.64
CA ARG A 201 19.78 -10.68 -2.26
C ARG A 201 19.10 -9.75 -3.27
N ARG A 202 19.23 -8.43 -3.11
CA ARG A 202 18.58 -7.46 -3.99
C ARG A 202 19.00 -7.60 -5.45
N GLU A 203 20.25 -7.97 -5.72
CA GLU A 203 20.76 -8.15 -7.09
C GLU A 203 20.02 -9.26 -7.84
N GLN A 204 19.59 -10.31 -7.12
CA GLN A 204 18.83 -11.42 -7.68
C GLN A 204 17.33 -11.10 -7.81
N LEU A 205 16.81 -10.27 -6.89
CA LEU A 205 15.39 -9.94 -6.84
C LEU A 205 15.00 -8.82 -7.80
N ILE A 206 15.86 -7.82 -8.03
CA ILE A 206 15.56 -6.69 -8.92
C ILE A 206 15.05 -7.15 -10.30
N PRO A 207 15.69 -8.10 -11.01
CA PRO A 207 15.18 -8.59 -12.29
C PRO A 207 13.81 -9.29 -12.20
N VAL A 208 13.54 -9.99 -11.09
CA VAL A 208 12.27 -10.70 -10.88
C VAL A 208 11.12 -9.71 -10.65
N VAL A 209 11.34 -8.72 -9.79
CA VAL A 209 10.34 -7.66 -9.53
C VAL A 209 10.12 -6.84 -10.80
N HIS A 210 11.18 -6.52 -11.54
CA HIS A 210 11.11 -5.80 -12.81
C HIS A 210 10.22 -6.53 -13.83
N TYR A 211 10.47 -7.83 -14.02
CA TYR A 211 9.64 -8.66 -14.89
C TYR A 211 8.17 -8.70 -14.45
N ALA A 212 7.89 -8.78 -13.15
CA ALA A 212 6.51 -8.77 -12.64
C ALA A 212 5.75 -7.48 -13.04
N VAL A 213 6.41 -6.32 -12.90
CA VAL A 213 5.85 -5.02 -13.30
C VAL A 213 5.65 -4.96 -14.82
N GLU A 214 6.64 -5.39 -15.62
CA GLU A 214 6.52 -5.41 -17.07
C GLU A 214 5.34 -6.28 -17.54
N ARG A 215 5.15 -7.46 -16.93
CA ARG A 215 4.00 -8.32 -17.25
C ARG A 215 2.68 -7.65 -16.92
N ARG A 216 2.58 -6.99 -15.76
CA ARG A 216 1.39 -6.21 -15.38
C ARG A 216 1.09 -5.12 -16.41
N ILE A 217 2.11 -4.34 -16.82
CA ILE A 217 1.99 -3.29 -17.84
C ILE A 217 1.50 -3.84 -19.18
N VAL A 218 2.07 -4.96 -19.65
CA VAL A 218 1.72 -5.56 -20.94
C VAL A 218 0.30 -6.12 -20.96
N THR A 219 -0.16 -6.71 -19.85
CA THR A 219 -1.47 -7.38 -19.78
C THR A 219 -2.62 -6.47 -19.35
N GLY A 220 -2.33 -5.26 -18.89
CA GLY A 220 -3.31 -4.37 -18.28
C GLY A 220 -3.28 -2.95 -18.85
N LYS A 221 -3.98 -2.06 -18.16
CA LYS A 221 -3.87 -0.62 -18.38
C LYS A 221 -2.89 -0.07 -17.35
N PRO A 222 -1.64 0.23 -17.74
CA PRO A 222 -0.64 0.68 -16.78
C PRO A 222 -1.02 2.04 -16.20
N ASP A 223 -0.72 2.23 -14.92
CA ASP A 223 -0.94 3.49 -14.21
C ASP A 223 0.39 4.17 -13.83
N TYR A 224 0.29 5.27 -13.05
CA TYR A 224 1.45 5.98 -12.53
C TYR A 224 2.39 5.05 -11.74
N TRP A 225 1.84 4.20 -10.88
CA TRP A 225 2.61 3.37 -9.95
C TRP A 225 3.38 2.27 -10.66
N ASP A 226 2.83 1.74 -11.75
CA ASP A 226 3.56 0.80 -12.61
C ASP A 226 4.88 1.40 -13.12
N TYR A 227 4.82 2.61 -13.68
CA TYR A 227 6.02 3.27 -14.21
C TYR A 227 6.92 3.87 -13.11
N ALA A 228 6.36 4.32 -11.98
CA ALA A 228 7.14 4.75 -10.82
C ALA A 228 7.92 3.56 -10.21
N THR A 229 7.32 2.37 -10.17
CA THR A 229 7.99 1.14 -9.72
C THR A 229 9.13 0.76 -10.67
N LEU A 230 8.89 0.78 -12.00
CA LEU A 230 9.99 0.56 -12.96
C LEU A 230 11.09 1.61 -12.84
N LEU A 231 10.74 2.87 -12.59
CA LEU A 231 11.71 3.94 -12.36
C LEU A 231 12.62 3.61 -11.16
N GLU A 232 12.03 3.28 -10.01
CA GLU A 232 12.78 2.93 -8.79
C GLU A 232 13.69 1.71 -9.02
N LEU A 233 13.19 0.67 -9.69
CA LEU A 233 13.99 -0.51 -10.04
C LEU A 233 15.16 -0.20 -10.98
N ASN A 234 14.94 0.66 -11.99
CA ASN A 234 16.00 1.08 -12.91
C ASN A 234 17.06 1.95 -12.20
N VAL A 235 16.67 2.79 -11.23
CA VAL A 235 17.58 3.56 -10.38
C VAL A 235 18.42 2.62 -9.49
N LEU A 236 17.79 1.60 -8.90
CA LEU A 236 18.49 0.58 -8.12
C LEU A 236 19.51 -0.19 -8.99
N ALA A 237 19.13 -0.54 -10.22
CA ALA A 237 19.99 -1.19 -11.20
C ALA A 237 21.05 -0.26 -11.83
N LYS A 238 21.04 1.04 -11.52
CA LYS A 238 21.92 2.08 -12.10
C LYS A 238 21.78 2.20 -13.64
N GLU A 239 20.58 1.92 -14.16
CA GLU A 239 20.23 1.93 -15.59
C GLU A 239 19.66 3.30 -16.02
N LYS A 240 20.54 4.25 -16.36
CA LYS A 240 20.16 5.64 -16.67
C LYS A 240 19.08 5.76 -17.74
N GLU A 241 19.28 5.14 -18.91
CA GLU A 241 18.37 5.30 -20.05
C GLU A 241 16.98 4.76 -19.76
N ASN A 242 16.90 3.62 -19.07
CA ASN A 242 15.62 3.01 -18.69
C ASN A 242 14.94 3.80 -17.57
N SER A 243 15.71 4.38 -16.65
CA SER A 243 15.19 5.30 -15.64
C SER A 243 14.50 6.50 -16.29
N LEU A 244 15.15 7.17 -17.24
CA LEU A 244 14.56 8.33 -17.95
C LEU A 244 13.31 7.98 -18.77
N LYS A 245 13.28 6.80 -19.40
CA LYS A 245 12.09 6.29 -20.10
C LYS A 245 10.93 6.07 -19.15
N SER A 246 11.17 5.41 -18.01
CA SER A 246 10.15 5.17 -16.97
C SER A 246 9.65 6.47 -16.36
N LEU A 247 10.56 7.40 -16.03
CA LEU A 247 10.20 8.73 -15.53
C LEU A 247 9.25 9.45 -16.49
N THR A 248 9.60 9.53 -17.77
CA THR A 248 8.79 10.22 -18.78
C THR A 248 7.36 9.65 -18.81
N LYS A 249 7.21 8.32 -18.76
CA LYS A 249 5.89 7.67 -18.73
C LYS A 249 5.15 7.89 -17.41
N ALA A 250 5.84 7.87 -16.27
CA ALA A 250 5.22 8.15 -14.98
C ALA A 250 4.67 9.58 -14.93
N LEU A 251 5.45 10.58 -15.37
CA LEU A 251 5.07 11.99 -15.33
C LEU A 251 3.83 12.33 -16.18
N THR A 252 3.53 11.58 -17.23
CA THR A 252 2.30 11.77 -18.03
C THR A 252 1.06 11.18 -17.39
N LEU A 253 1.22 10.31 -16.39
CA LEU A 253 0.15 9.60 -15.71
C LEU A 253 -0.12 10.11 -14.29
N VAL A 254 0.59 11.16 -13.86
CA VAL A 254 0.33 11.82 -12.57
C VAL A 254 -1.10 12.35 -12.53
N ARG A 255 -1.82 11.94 -11.49
CA ARG A 255 -3.20 12.36 -11.20
C ARG A 255 -3.22 13.37 -10.06
N GLU A 256 -2.34 13.16 -9.08
CA GLU A 256 -2.30 13.94 -7.85
C GLU A 256 -0.85 14.33 -7.49
N PRO A 257 -0.60 15.53 -6.91
CA PRO A 257 0.75 15.98 -6.60
C PRO A 257 1.53 15.07 -5.64
N TRP A 258 0.84 14.36 -4.75
CA TRP A 258 1.48 13.48 -3.76
C TRP A 258 2.09 12.21 -4.38
N GLU A 259 1.66 11.82 -5.58
CA GLU A 259 2.20 10.65 -6.29
C GLU A 259 3.70 10.84 -6.61
N PRO A 260 4.12 11.86 -7.39
CA PRO A 260 5.52 12.13 -7.65
C PRO A 260 6.32 12.59 -6.43
N GLU A 261 5.69 13.26 -5.46
CA GLU A 261 6.34 13.60 -4.18
C GLU A 261 6.79 12.33 -3.42
N THR A 262 5.93 11.31 -3.39
CA THR A 262 6.23 10.04 -2.72
C THR A 262 7.37 9.30 -3.40
N THR A 263 7.35 9.25 -4.74
CA THR A 263 8.42 8.60 -5.53
C THR A 263 9.74 9.33 -5.35
N ALA A 264 9.76 10.67 -5.42
CA ALA A 264 10.96 11.46 -5.20
C ALA A 264 11.58 11.19 -3.81
N ARG A 265 10.74 11.08 -2.78
CA ARG A 265 11.19 10.73 -1.43
C ARG A 265 11.84 9.35 -1.37
N ASN A 266 11.33 8.34 -2.07
CA ASN A 266 11.97 7.02 -2.10
C ASN A 266 13.33 7.07 -2.80
N LEU A 267 13.42 7.74 -3.96
CA LEU A 267 14.69 7.90 -4.69
C LEU A 267 15.72 8.67 -3.87
N ARG A 268 15.28 9.69 -3.13
CA ARG A 268 16.11 10.40 -2.16
C ARG A 268 16.73 9.49 -1.12
N LEU A 269 15.95 8.59 -0.52
CA LEU A 269 16.47 7.63 0.47
C LEU A 269 17.56 6.75 -0.14
N ILE A 270 17.39 6.28 -1.38
CA ILE A 270 18.39 5.51 -2.10
C ILE A 270 19.68 6.33 -2.29
N ARG A 271 19.55 7.58 -2.78
CA ARG A 271 20.69 8.49 -2.96
C ARG A 271 21.42 8.76 -1.65
N GLU A 272 20.71 9.15 -0.60
CA GLU A 272 21.29 9.45 0.72
C GLU A 272 22.00 8.23 1.33
N ALA A 273 21.45 7.02 1.15
CA ALA A 273 22.10 5.80 1.59
C ALA A 273 23.41 5.55 0.82
N ARG A 274 23.42 5.71 -0.50
CA ARG A 274 24.63 5.63 -1.34
C ARG A 274 25.68 6.68 -0.94
N GLU A 275 25.26 7.92 -0.67
CA GLU A 275 26.13 9.00 -0.17
C GLU A 275 26.77 8.66 1.16
N SER A 276 25.99 8.13 2.11
CA SER A 276 26.48 7.74 3.43
C SER A 276 27.59 6.68 3.35
N ARG A 277 27.51 5.80 2.34
CA ARG A 277 28.53 4.79 2.01
C ARG A 277 29.67 5.30 1.13
N ARG A 278 29.67 6.59 0.79
CA ARG A 278 30.66 7.26 -0.09
C ARG A 278 30.71 6.66 -1.51
N GLU A 279 29.59 6.12 -1.99
CA GLU A 279 29.47 5.75 -3.40
C GLU A 279 29.47 7.01 -4.29
N ALA A 280 29.95 6.87 -5.52
CA ALA A 280 29.90 7.97 -6.48
C ALA A 280 28.45 8.32 -6.81
N LEU A 281 28.09 9.59 -6.60
CA LEU A 281 26.78 10.10 -6.95
C LEU A 281 26.57 10.11 -8.45
N LEU A 282 25.38 9.68 -8.86
CA LEU A 282 24.95 9.72 -10.24
C LEU A 282 24.19 11.02 -10.44
N ALA A 283 24.74 11.94 -11.24
CA ALA A 283 24.11 13.26 -11.47
C ALA A 283 22.64 13.15 -11.94
N TRP A 284 22.33 12.08 -12.68
CA TRP A 284 20.99 11.83 -13.18
C TRP A 284 20.00 11.35 -12.10
N ASP A 285 20.46 10.81 -10.96
CA ASP A 285 19.56 10.49 -9.83
C ASP A 285 18.93 11.79 -9.28
N ILE A 286 19.73 12.84 -9.14
CA ILE A 286 19.29 14.16 -8.66
C ILE A 286 18.34 14.81 -9.69
N GLU A 287 18.68 14.78 -10.98
CA GLU A 287 17.82 15.32 -12.06
C GLU A 287 16.43 14.65 -12.06
N ILE A 288 16.37 13.33 -11.85
CA ILE A 288 15.12 12.58 -11.76
C ILE A 288 14.30 13.01 -10.52
N GLU A 289 14.94 13.14 -9.37
CA GLU A 289 14.30 13.63 -8.14
C GLU A 289 13.69 15.03 -8.35
N GLU A 290 14.44 15.94 -8.97
CA GLU A 290 14.01 17.32 -9.22
C GLU A 290 12.80 17.40 -10.18
N GLU A 291 12.79 16.63 -11.26
CA GLU A 291 11.65 16.62 -12.19
C GLU A 291 10.39 16.04 -11.56
N LEU A 292 10.52 15.04 -10.68
CA LEU A 292 9.40 14.54 -9.88
C LEU A 292 8.86 15.62 -8.94
N LEU A 293 9.73 16.31 -8.19
CA LEU A 293 9.33 17.38 -7.27
C LEU A 293 8.66 18.55 -8.00
N LYS A 294 9.21 18.97 -9.14
CA LYS A 294 8.61 19.99 -10.00
C LYS A 294 7.21 19.59 -10.46
N LYS A 295 7.01 18.32 -10.83
CA LYS A 295 5.68 17.80 -11.19
C LYS A 295 4.73 17.76 -9.99
N ALA A 296 5.26 17.57 -8.78
CA ALA A 296 4.53 17.68 -7.51
C ALA A 296 4.23 19.14 -7.10
N GLY A 297 4.75 20.14 -7.82
CA GLY A 297 4.62 21.56 -7.46
C GLY A 297 5.45 21.96 -6.23
N LYS A 298 6.58 21.28 -6.00
CA LYS A 298 7.55 21.54 -4.92
C LYS A 298 8.82 22.18 -5.44
#